data_AF-A0A3Q8T3Z9-F1
#
_entry.id   AF-A0A3Q8T3Z9-F1
#
_cell.length_a   1.000
_cell.length_b   1.000
_cell.length_c   1.000
_cell.angle_alpha   90.00
_cell.angle_beta   90.00
_cell.angle_gamma   90.00
#
_symmetry.space_group_name_H-M   'P 1'
#
loop_
_entity.id
_entity.type
_entity.pdbx_description
1 polymer ?
#
loop_
_entity_poly.entity_id
_entity_poly.type
_entity_poly.pdbx_seq_one_letter_code
_entity_poly.pdbx_strand_id
1 'polypeptide(L)'
;MYRFSNNNLLIPIYDINGKLWNLQTIFPNGNKRFLRGGRKKGCFTIIGNNFAESKIALLAEGFATAASIHLATKMPCIVAFDAGNLEPVLQVIYSHYPNKKYIICADNDMYGKQNTGVISALKAARICNTKVIVPSFQDTVTKPTDFNDLHILEGLGALRKQLFEEICNAI
;
A
#
# COMPACT_ATOMS: atom_id res chain seq x y z
N MET A 1 -12.02 1.04 7.31
CA MET A 1 -13.14 2.00 7.12
C MET A 1 -12.56 3.42 7.16
N TYR A 2 -12.68 4.20 6.09
CA TYR A 2 -12.29 5.62 6.04
C TYR A 2 -13.55 6.50 6.19
N ARG A 3 -13.39 7.80 6.44
CA ARG A 3 -14.52 8.73 6.62
C ARG A 3 -14.30 10.02 5.85
N PHE A 4 -15.35 10.55 5.24
CA PHE A 4 -15.36 11.92 4.71
C PHE A 4 -15.85 12.90 5.79
N SER A 5 -15.15 14.02 5.96
CA SER A 5 -15.53 15.10 6.90
C SER A 5 -14.96 16.43 6.43
N ASN A 6 -15.80 17.45 6.28
CA ASN A 6 -15.41 18.80 5.82
C ASN A 6 -14.56 18.78 4.54
N ASN A 7 -15.00 18.04 3.52
CA ASN A 7 -14.27 17.78 2.26
C ASN A 7 -12.92 17.07 2.39
N ASN A 8 -12.55 16.60 3.57
CA ASN A 8 -11.34 15.83 3.78
C ASN A 8 -11.66 14.34 3.85
N LEU A 9 -10.74 13.53 3.34
CA LEU A 9 -10.74 12.08 3.54
C LEU A 9 -9.89 11.76 4.79
N LEU A 10 -10.51 11.11 5.75
CA LEU A 10 -9.90 10.70 7.02
C LEU A 10 -9.65 9.19 7.00
N ILE A 11 -8.39 8.79 7.14
CA ILE A 11 -7.94 7.41 7.11
C ILE A 11 -7.39 7.05 8.49
N PRO A 12 -8.10 6.22 9.26
CA PRO A 12 -7.63 5.80 10.58
C PRO A 12 -6.44 4.86 10.48
N ILE A 13 -5.58 4.90 11.50
CA ILE A 13 -4.35 4.11 11.58
C ILE A 13 -4.39 3.31 12.89
N TYR A 14 -4.42 1.99 12.75
CA TYR A 14 -4.61 1.05 13.86
C TYR A 14 -3.35 0.22 14.11
N ASP A 15 -3.21 -0.33 15.31
CA ASP A 15 -2.32 -1.46 15.53
C ASP A 15 -3.00 -2.80 15.18
N ILE A 16 -2.25 -3.89 15.35
CA ILE A 16 -2.72 -5.26 15.08
C ILE A 16 -3.90 -5.71 15.96
N ASN A 17 -4.11 -5.07 17.11
CA ASN A 17 -5.20 -5.36 18.02
C ASN A 17 -6.44 -4.49 17.74
N GLY A 18 -6.40 -3.66 16.69
CA GLY A 18 -7.49 -2.77 16.32
C GLY A 18 -7.56 -1.48 17.14
N LYS A 19 -6.55 -1.16 17.95
CA LYS A 19 -6.52 0.12 18.68
C LYS A 19 -6.15 1.25 17.72
N LEU A 20 -6.96 2.31 17.73
CA LEU A 20 -6.68 3.53 16.95
C LEU A 20 -5.51 4.30 17.57
N TRP A 21 -4.50 4.59 16.76
CA TRP A 21 -3.27 5.29 17.19
C TRP A 21 -3.02 6.61 16.49
N ASN A 22 -3.52 6.77 15.26
CA ASN A 22 -3.31 7.96 14.47
C ASN A 22 -4.40 8.10 13.39
N LEU A 23 -4.42 9.23 12.70
CA LEU A 23 -5.32 9.57 11.63
C LEU A 23 -4.53 10.27 10.52
N GLN A 24 -4.62 9.79 9.29
CA GLN A 24 -4.17 10.55 8.12
C GLN A 24 -5.36 11.31 7.52
N THR A 25 -5.18 12.60 7.31
CA THR A 25 -6.11 13.47 6.60
C THR A 25 -5.57 13.71 5.20
N ILE A 26 -6.37 13.48 4.19
CA ILE A 26 -6.11 13.88 2.80
C ILE A 26 -7.07 15.04 2.47
N PHE A 27 -6.48 16.18 2.11
CA PHE A 27 -7.20 17.39 1.74
C PHE A 27 -7.58 17.36 0.24
N PRO A 28 -8.57 18.17 -0.21
CA PRO A 28 -8.95 18.26 -1.63
C PRO A 28 -7.80 18.58 -2.59
N ASN A 29 -6.76 19.28 -2.12
CA ASN A 29 -5.58 19.59 -2.92
C ASN A 29 -4.53 18.46 -2.94
N GLY A 30 -4.85 17.28 -2.41
CA GLY A 30 -3.96 16.12 -2.37
C GLY A 30 -2.95 16.12 -1.22
N ASN A 31 -2.83 17.23 -0.46
CA ASN A 31 -1.94 17.26 0.69
C ASN A 31 -2.38 16.24 1.74
N LYS A 32 -1.40 15.59 2.36
CA LYS A 32 -1.63 14.57 3.41
C LYS A 32 -1.02 15.06 4.72
N ARG A 33 -1.76 14.94 5.82
CA ARG A 33 -1.27 15.24 7.18
C ARG A 33 -1.64 14.14 8.15
N PHE A 34 -0.73 13.83 9.06
CA PHE A 34 -1.00 12.94 10.19
C PHE A 34 -1.39 13.76 11.42
N LEU A 35 -2.17 13.16 12.32
CA LEU A 35 -2.45 13.73 13.63
C LEU A 35 -1.14 13.82 14.43
N ARG A 36 -0.80 15.02 14.90
CA ARG A 36 0.43 15.28 15.65
C ARG A 36 0.44 14.47 16.95
N GLY A 37 1.58 13.84 17.26
CA GLY A 37 1.75 12.99 18.44
C GLY A 37 1.16 11.58 18.30
N GLY A 38 0.43 11.28 17.21
CA GLY A 38 -0.08 9.94 16.95
C GLY A 38 1.03 8.95 16.55
N ARG A 39 0.87 7.68 16.93
CA ARG A 39 1.83 6.63 16.56
C ARG A 39 1.53 6.12 15.14
N LYS A 40 2.56 6.13 14.28
CA LYS A 40 2.50 5.57 12.91
C LYS A 40 3.28 4.26 12.79
N LYS A 41 4.44 4.17 13.43
CA LYS A 41 5.36 3.02 13.28
C LYS A 41 4.69 1.70 13.69
N GLY A 42 4.67 0.75 12.74
CA GLY A 42 4.04 -0.57 12.87
C GLY A 42 2.51 -0.52 12.90
N CYS A 43 1.90 0.63 12.65
CA CYS A 43 0.46 0.81 12.57
C CYS A 43 0.06 0.98 11.10
N PHE A 44 -1.16 0.55 10.75
CA PHE A 44 -1.60 0.41 9.37
C PHE A 44 -3.13 0.59 9.25
N THR A 45 -3.62 0.59 8.01
CA THR A 45 -5.05 0.37 7.72
C THR A 45 -5.17 -0.72 6.68
N ILE A 46 -6.29 -1.44 6.68
CA ILE A 46 -6.60 -2.44 5.65
C ILE A 46 -7.79 -1.97 4.82
N ILE A 47 -7.66 -2.10 3.51
CA ILE A 47 -8.72 -1.92 2.51
C ILE A 47 -9.19 -3.31 2.07
N GLY A 48 -10.50 -3.49 1.98
CA GLY A 48 -11.15 -4.77 1.69
C GLY A 48 -11.63 -5.48 2.95
N ASN A 49 -12.63 -6.35 2.76
CA ASN A 49 -13.18 -7.19 3.82
C ASN A 49 -12.44 -8.54 3.85
N ASN A 50 -12.62 -9.33 4.91
CA ASN A 50 -12.15 -10.72 5.02
C ASN A 50 -10.62 -10.88 4.97
N PHE A 51 -9.85 -9.91 5.48
CA PHE A 51 -8.39 -10.01 5.57
C PHE A 51 -7.93 -11.28 6.30
N ALA A 52 -8.58 -11.63 7.42
CA ALA A 52 -8.24 -12.81 8.21
C ALA A 52 -8.34 -14.10 7.37
N GLU A 53 -9.41 -14.25 6.60
CA GLU A 53 -9.74 -15.43 5.79
C GLU A 53 -8.97 -15.49 4.46
N SER A 54 -8.53 -14.34 3.94
CA SER A 54 -7.84 -14.25 2.65
C SER A 54 -6.49 -14.97 2.68
N LYS A 55 -6.18 -15.77 1.65
CA LYS A 55 -4.87 -16.44 1.54
C LYS A 55 -3.73 -15.50 1.15
N ILE A 56 -4.06 -14.41 0.46
CA ILE A 56 -3.11 -13.42 -0.06
C ILE A 56 -3.52 -12.04 0.44
N ALA A 57 -2.55 -11.23 0.82
CA ALA A 57 -2.71 -9.81 1.07
C ALA A 57 -1.61 -9.00 0.38
N LEU A 58 -1.98 -7.83 -0.12
CA LEU A 58 -1.07 -6.91 -0.80
C LEU A 58 -0.69 -5.80 0.19
N LEU A 59 0.55 -5.31 0.16
CA LEU A 59 1.04 -4.21 1.00
C LEU A 59 1.51 -3.07 0.11
N ALA A 60 1.02 -1.86 0.34
CA ALA A 60 1.46 -0.66 -0.38
C ALA A 60 1.77 0.49 0.59
N GLU A 61 2.54 1.47 0.14
CA GLU A 61 2.88 2.66 0.93
C GLU A 61 1.67 3.57 1.11
N GLY A 62 1.09 4.04 -0.01
CA GLY A 62 0.02 5.02 -0.01
C GLY A 62 -1.39 4.41 0.03
N PHE A 63 -2.33 5.15 0.61
CA PHE A 63 -3.75 4.78 0.58
C PHE A 63 -4.33 4.74 -0.84
N ALA A 64 -4.00 5.74 -1.69
CA ALA A 64 -4.49 5.79 -3.07
C ALA A 64 -3.98 4.59 -3.89
N THR A 65 -2.70 4.29 -3.78
CA THR A 65 -2.06 3.11 -4.37
C THR A 65 -2.75 1.82 -3.94
N ALA A 66 -2.91 1.59 -2.63
CA ALA A 66 -3.60 0.42 -2.09
C ALA A 66 -5.07 0.35 -2.53
N ALA A 67 -5.77 1.49 -2.62
CA ALA A 67 -7.15 1.54 -3.06
C ALA A 67 -7.27 1.13 -4.54
N SER A 68 -6.41 1.64 -5.41
CA SER A 68 -6.35 1.27 -6.84
C SER A 68 -6.05 -0.22 -7.01
N ILE A 69 -5.08 -0.75 -6.25
CA ILE A 69 -4.76 -2.18 -6.25
C ILE A 69 -5.96 -3.02 -5.78
N HIS A 70 -6.62 -2.63 -4.69
CA HIS A 70 -7.81 -3.32 -4.20
C HIS A 70 -8.96 -3.27 -5.22
N LEU A 71 -9.18 -2.13 -5.88
CA LEU A 71 -10.19 -1.99 -6.93
C LEU A 71 -9.94 -2.97 -8.08
N ALA A 72 -8.67 -3.11 -8.50
CA ALA A 72 -8.26 -3.98 -9.60
C ALA A 72 -8.32 -5.47 -9.26
N THR A 73 -7.89 -5.85 -8.05
CA THR A 73 -7.68 -7.26 -7.65
C THR A 73 -8.77 -7.84 -6.77
N LYS A 74 -9.49 -7.00 -6.03
CA LYS A 74 -10.38 -7.37 -4.91
C LYS A 74 -9.69 -8.08 -3.74
N MET A 75 -8.35 -8.19 -3.77
CA MET A 75 -7.56 -8.72 -2.65
C MET A 75 -7.43 -7.67 -1.54
N PRO A 76 -7.35 -8.08 -0.27
CA PRO A 76 -7.18 -7.11 0.81
C PRO A 76 -5.81 -6.43 0.71
N CYS A 77 -5.79 -5.11 0.89
CA CYS A 77 -4.60 -4.28 0.74
C CYS A 77 -4.29 -3.56 2.05
N ILE A 78 -3.08 -3.74 2.55
CA ILE A 78 -2.54 -3.08 3.73
C ILE A 78 -1.88 -1.76 3.30
N VAL A 79 -2.14 -0.69 4.04
CA VAL A 79 -1.55 0.63 3.85
C VAL A 79 -0.50 0.88 4.93
N ALA A 80 0.76 1.03 4.55
CA ALA A 80 1.87 1.32 5.46
C ALA A 80 2.04 2.82 5.76
N PHE A 81 1.46 3.70 4.96
CA PHE A 81 1.53 5.16 5.03
C PHE A 81 2.86 5.83 4.59
N ASP A 82 3.95 5.07 4.49
CA ASP A 82 5.24 5.49 3.92
C ASP A 82 6.23 4.30 3.82
N ALA A 83 7.22 4.45 2.96
CA ALA A 83 8.35 3.54 2.76
C ALA A 83 9.00 3.05 4.07
N GLY A 84 9.25 3.98 5.01
CA GLY A 84 9.91 3.69 6.28
C GLY A 84 9.07 2.82 7.24
N ASN A 85 7.78 2.66 6.94
CA ASN A 85 6.86 1.88 7.75
C ASN A 85 6.48 0.52 7.13
N LEU A 86 6.91 0.22 5.90
CA LEU A 86 6.65 -1.07 5.24
C LEU A 86 7.15 -2.26 6.07
N GLU A 87 8.42 -2.22 6.48
CA GLU A 87 9.04 -3.30 7.27
C GLU A 87 8.41 -3.43 8.66
N PRO A 88 8.25 -2.37 9.49
CA PRO A 88 7.55 -2.48 10.77
C PRO A 88 6.12 -3.02 10.66
N VAL A 89 5.35 -2.60 9.65
CA VAL A 89 3.98 -3.07 9.44
C VAL A 89 3.98 -4.53 9.04
N LEU A 90 4.82 -4.93 8.07
CA LEU A 90 4.89 -6.32 7.63
C LEU A 90 5.35 -7.24 8.75
N GLN A 91 6.31 -6.83 9.57
CA GLN A 91 6.77 -7.59 10.73
C GLN A 91 5.61 -7.87 11.71
N VAL A 92 4.87 -6.84 12.10
CA VAL A 92 3.74 -6.98 13.03
C VAL A 92 2.63 -7.87 12.47
N ILE A 93 2.28 -7.68 11.20
CA ILE A 93 1.21 -8.45 10.55
C ILE A 93 1.64 -9.91 10.34
N TYR A 94 2.86 -10.14 9.87
CA TYR A 94 3.38 -11.48 9.63
C TYR A 94 3.44 -12.30 10.92
N SER A 95 3.85 -11.70 12.04
CA SER A 95 3.82 -12.38 13.35
C SER A 95 2.42 -12.82 13.78
N HIS A 96 1.37 -12.11 13.37
CA HIS A 96 -0.01 -12.43 13.73
C HIS A 96 -0.69 -13.38 12.73
N TYR A 97 -0.34 -13.29 11.45
CA TYR A 97 -0.88 -14.11 10.36
C TYR A 97 0.25 -14.73 9.52
N PRO A 98 1.05 -15.66 10.09
CA PRO A 98 2.27 -16.18 9.46
C PRO A 98 2.01 -17.06 8.22
N ASN A 99 0.83 -17.67 8.13
CA ASN A 99 0.46 -18.57 7.04
C ASN A 99 -0.12 -17.84 5.81
N LYS A 100 -0.28 -16.51 5.88
CA LYS A 100 -0.81 -15.72 4.78
C LYS A 100 0.34 -15.35 3.83
N LYS A 101 0.09 -15.40 2.52
CA LYS A 101 1.03 -14.89 1.52
C LYS A 101 0.91 -13.37 1.48
N TYR A 102 2.03 -12.69 1.63
CA TYR A 102 2.12 -11.24 1.44
C TYR A 102 2.79 -10.97 0.10
N ILE A 103 2.45 -9.86 -0.54
CA ILE A 103 3.15 -9.31 -1.71
C ILE A 103 3.24 -7.81 -1.53
N ILE A 104 4.41 -7.22 -1.75
CA ILE A 104 4.60 -5.77 -1.60
C ILE A 104 4.49 -5.11 -2.96
N CYS A 105 3.58 -4.14 -3.08
CA CYS A 105 3.41 -3.28 -4.24
C CYS A 105 4.13 -1.96 -3.96
N ALA A 106 5.32 -1.79 -4.55
CA ALA A 106 6.20 -0.67 -4.26
C ALA A 106 5.91 0.53 -5.17
N ASP A 107 6.14 1.74 -4.64
CA ASP A 107 6.25 2.95 -5.45
C ASP A 107 7.62 2.96 -6.14
N ASN A 108 7.64 3.31 -7.43
CA ASN A 108 8.83 3.39 -8.27
C ASN A 108 9.37 4.83 -8.29
N ASP A 109 10.06 5.23 -7.22
CA ASP A 109 10.65 6.57 -7.03
C ASP A 109 11.86 6.85 -7.93
N MET A 110 11.85 6.36 -9.18
CA MET A 110 12.98 6.40 -10.10
C MET A 110 13.40 7.82 -10.51
N TYR A 111 12.52 8.81 -10.36
CA TYR A 111 12.80 10.22 -10.65
C TYR A 111 13.34 10.99 -9.43
N GLY A 112 13.39 10.36 -8.26
CA GLY A 112 13.97 10.93 -7.04
C GLY A 112 15.49 10.78 -6.99
N LYS A 113 16.10 11.22 -5.87
CA LYS A 113 17.54 11.02 -5.62
C LYS A 113 17.94 9.54 -5.56
N GLN A 114 17.01 8.70 -5.09
CA GLN A 114 17.13 7.25 -5.02
C GLN A 114 15.72 6.64 -5.08
N ASN A 115 15.62 5.38 -5.50
CA ASN A 115 14.36 4.67 -5.57
C ASN A 115 13.92 4.17 -4.17
N THR A 116 13.52 5.09 -3.29
CA THR A 116 13.27 4.82 -1.87
C THR A 116 12.17 3.79 -1.68
N GLY A 117 11.09 3.86 -2.46
CA GLY A 117 9.99 2.91 -2.40
C GLY A 117 10.43 1.47 -2.71
N VAL A 118 11.09 1.25 -3.85
CA VAL A 118 11.62 -0.09 -4.19
C VAL A 118 12.65 -0.58 -3.18
N ILE A 119 13.59 0.27 -2.74
CA ILE A 119 14.61 -0.11 -1.74
C ILE A 119 13.95 -0.54 -0.42
N SER A 120 12.97 0.22 0.05
CA SER A 120 12.28 -0.07 1.32
C SER A 120 11.39 -1.30 1.21
N ALA A 121 10.71 -1.49 0.07
CA ALA A 121 9.94 -2.68 -0.22
C ALA A 121 10.82 -3.93 -0.25
N LEU A 122 11.97 -3.90 -0.93
CA LEU A 122 12.92 -5.02 -0.96
C LEU A 122 13.48 -5.34 0.43
N LYS A 123 13.72 -4.32 1.26
CA LYS A 123 14.14 -4.53 2.64
C LYS A 123 13.05 -5.24 3.45
N ALA A 124 11.81 -4.74 3.37
CA ALA A 124 10.66 -5.34 4.05
C ALA A 124 10.39 -6.77 3.54
N ALA A 125 10.59 -7.03 2.26
CA ALA A 125 10.34 -8.34 1.65
C ALA A 125 11.13 -9.49 2.28
N ARG A 126 12.29 -9.18 2.88
CA ARG A 126 13.13 -10.15 3.60
C ARG A 126 12.46 -10.73 4.85
N ILE A 127 11.47 -10.04 5.44
CA ILE A 127 10.77 -10.48 6.65
C ILE A 127 10.09 -11.84 6.47
N CYS A 128 9.46 -12.05 5.31
CA CYS A 128 8.71 -13.27 5.03
C CYS A 128 9.04 -13.88 3.66
N ASN A 129 10.22 -13.55 3.11
CA ASN A 129 10.68 -13.95 1.78
C ASN A 129 9.61 -13.73 0.69
N THR A 130 9.01 -12.54 0.70
CA THR A 130 7.94 -12.16 -0.23
C THR A 130 8.48 -11.50 -1.50
N LYS A 131 7.65 -11.41 -2.54
CA LYS A 131 7.93 -10.70 -3.78
C LYS A 131 7.56 -9.21 -3.66
N VAL A 132 8.31 -8.40 -4.41
CA VAL A 132 8.02 -6.99 -4.64
C VAL A 132 7.57 -6.84 -6.08
N ILE A 133 6.42 -6.19 -6.29
CA ILE A 133 5.90 -5.80 -7.61
C ILE A 133 6.07 -4.29 -7.73
N VAL A 134 6.56 -3.85 -8.87
CA VAL A 134 6.82 -2.44 -9.20
C VAL A 134 6.01 -2.09 -10.44
N PRO A 135 5.34 -0.91 -10.49
CA PRO A 135 4.56 -0.54 -11.67
C PRO A 135 5.49 -0.28 -12.86
N SER A 136 5.02 -0.66 -14.05
CA SER A 136 5.61 -0.30 -15.34
C SER A 136 4.61 0.50 -16.15
N PHE A 137 5.09 1.54 -16.83
CA PHE A 137 4.29 2.55 -17.51
C PHE A 137 4.65 2.61 -19.00
N GLN A 138 3.64 2.73 -19.86
CA GLN A 138 3.77 3.01 -21.29
C GLN A 138 4.00 4.50 -21.54
N ASP A 139 3.27 5.36 -20.82
CA ASP A 139 3.45 6.82 -20.87
C ASP A 139 4.21 7.30 -19.62
N THR A 140 5.43 7.80 -19.83
CA THR A 140 6.29 8.33 -18.77
C THR A 140 6.39 9.86 -18.76
N VAL A 141 5.61 10.58 -19.58
CA VAL A 141 5.70 12.04 -19.75
C VAL A 141 5.45 12.77 -18.42
N THR A 142 4.47 12.30 -17.65
CA THR A 142 4.11 12.87 -16.35
C THR A 142 5.02 12.40 -15.21
N LYS A 143 6.02 11.56 -15.52
CA LYS A 143 6.92 10.92 -14.55
C LYS A 143 6.15 10.12 -13.47
N PRO A 144 5.28 9.18 -13.88
CA PRO A 144 4.47 8.41 -12.95
C PRO A 144 5.32 7.45 -12.12
N THR A 145 4.92 7.21 -10.87
CA THR A 145 5.73 6.47 -9.91
C THR A 145 4.99 5.31 -9.26
N ASP A 146 3.67 5.40 -9.08
CA ASP A 146 2.93 4.39 -8.31
C ASP A 146 1.83 3.69 -9.12
N PHE A 147 1.22 2.65 -8.54
CA PHE A 147 0.10 1.93 -9.19
C PHE A 147 -1.17 2.78 -9.31
N ASN A 148 -1.31 3.87 -8.54
CA ASN A 148 -2.40 4.81 -8.71
C ASN A 148 -2.19 5.66 -9.97
N ASP A 149 -0.96 6.10 -10.26
CA ASP A 149 -0.62 6.76 -11.52
C ASP A 149 -0.91 5.82 -12.70
N LEU A 150 -0.56 4.53 -12.59
CA LEU A 150 -0.84 3.54 -13.64
C LEU A 150 -2.36 3.41 -13.88
N HIS A 151 -3.13 3.37 -12.80
CA HIS A 151 -4.59 3.34 -12.88
C HIS A 151 -5.15 4.59 -13.57
N ILE A 152 -4.66 5.78 -13.23
CA ILE A 152 -5.16 7.04 -13.80
C ILE A 152 -4.75 7.20 -15.28
N LEU A 153 -3.52 6.84 -15.63
CA LEU A 153 -2.97 7.03 -16.97
C LEU A 153 -3.41 5.95 -17.96
N GLU A 154 -3.43 4.69 -17.54
CA GLU A 154 -3.64 3.53 -18.43
C GLU A 154 -4.92 2.75 -18.12
N GLY A 155 -5.65 3.16 -17.07
CA GLY A 155 -6.93 2.59 -16.69
C GLY A 155 -6.83 1.34 -15.82
N LEU A 156 -7.97 0.99 -15.21
CA LEU A 156 -8.08 -0.13 -14.28
C LEU A 156 -7.75 -1.49 -14.92
N GLY A 157 -8.02 -1.64 -16.23
CA GLY A 157 -7.73 -2.85 -16.98
C GLY A 157 -6.23 -3.12 -17.12
N ALA A 158 -5.43 -2.09 -17.42
CA ALA A 158 -3.98 -2.20 -17.51
C ALA A 158 -3.37 -2.53 -16.14
N LEU A 159 -3.78 -1.82 -15.10
CA LEU A 159 -3.39 -2.11 -13.72
C LEU A 159 -3.72 -3.56 -13.32
N ARG A 160 -4.96 -4.01 -13.59
CA ARG A 160 -5.39 -5.37 -13.28
C ARG A 160 -4.52 -6.40 -14.00
N LYS A 161 -4.28 -6.23 -15.30
CA LYS A 161 -3.46 -7.15 -16.08
C LYS A 161 -2.07 -7.30 -15.47
N GLN A 162 -1.37 -6.19 -15.25
CA GLN A 162 -0.01 -6.20 -14.70
C GLN A 162 0.04 -6.85 -13.31
N LEU A 163 -0.90 -6.51 -12.41
CA LEU A 163 -0.94 -7.11 -11.07
C LEU A 163 -1.18 -8.62 -11.12
N PHE A 164 -2.10 -9.11 -11.96
CA PHE A 164 -2.38 -10.56 -12.02
C PHE A 164 -1.25 -11.35 -12.66
N GLU A 165 -0.58 -10.82 -13.68
CA GLU A 165 0.61 -11.45 -14.27
C GLU A 165 1.70 -11.64 -13.20
N GLU A 166 2.00 -10.59 -12.44
CA GLU A 166 3.04 -10.61 -11.40
C GLU A 166 2.64 -11.42 -10.17
N ILE A 167 1.38 -11.34 -9.73
CA ILE A 167 0.88 -12.14 -8.59
C ILE A 167 0.91 -13.62 -8.92
N CYS A 168 0.51 -14.04 -10.13
CA CYS A 168 0.59 -15.44 -10.54
C CYS A 168 2.03 -15.97 -10.56
N ASN A 169 3.00 -15.12 -10.95
CA ASN A 169 4.43 -15.47 -10.92
C ASN A 169 5.03 -15.49 -9.50
N ALA A 170 4.32 -14.92 -8.51
CA ALA A 170 4.77 -14.79 -7.13
C ALA A 170 4.26 -15.90 -6.19
N ILE A 171 3.29 -16.71 -6.61
CA ILE A 171 2.61 -17.72 -5.79
C ILE A 171 3.20 -19.10 -6.03
#